data_AF-A0A426ZSJ7-F1
#
_entry.id   AF-A0A426ZSJ7-F1
#
_cell.length_a   1.000
_cell.length_b   1.000
_cell.length_c   1.000
_cell.angle_alpha   90.00
_cell.angle_beta   90.00
_cell.angle_gamma   90.00
#
_symmetry.space_group_name_H-M   'P 1'
#
loop_
_entity.id
_entity.type
_entity.pdbx_description
1 polymer ?
#
loop_
_entity_poly.entity_id
_entity_poly.type
_entity_poly.pdbx_seq_one_letter_code
_entity_poly.pdbx_strand_id
1 'polypeptide(L)'
;MLIIPRTICCILITQLVQVEELFSVEKNATNAEVRVINQHLYKALQRSSFQVLDITRMSEFRADAHPSTTGRKKHEDCMHWCLPGLTDTWNDVLMAALEDSAS
;
A
#
# COMPACT_ATOMS: atom_id res chain seq x y z
N MET A 1 -2.33 -7.55 0.45
CA MET A 1 -2.92 -6.63 1.45
C MET A 1 -1.76 -5.99 2.20
N LEU A 2 -1.59 -4.67 2.11
CA LEU A 2 -0.55 -3.96 2.84
C LEU A 2 -0.96 -3.93 4.32
N ILE A 3 -0.27 -4.69 5.16
CA ILE A 3 -0.47 -4.62 6.62
C ILE A 3 0.45 -3.51 7.10
N ILE A 4 -0.06 -2.32 7.38
CA ILE A 4 0.75 -1.26 7.98
C ILE A 4 0.79 -1.51 9.50
N PRO A 5 1.96 -1.77 10.10
CA PRO A 5 2.10 -1.85 11.55
C PRO A 5 1.50 -0.64 12.24
N ARG A 6 0.87 -0.86 13.41
CA ARG A 6 0.33 0.23 14.23
C ARG A 6 1.37 1.28 14.60
N THR A 7 2.63 0.88 14.78
CA THR A 7 3.74 1.81 15.01
C THR A 7 3.95 2.78 13.85
N ILE A 8 3.61 2.43 12.62
CA ILE A 8 3.84 3.24 11.41
C ILE A 8 2.63 4.13 11.12
N CYS A 9 1.45 3.62 11.43
CA CYS A 9 0.14 4.23 11.19
C CYS A 9 -0.06 5.66 11.72
N CYS A 10 0.59 6.03 12.82
CA CYS A 10 0.45 7.35 13.45
C CYS A 10 1.77 8.09 13.59
N ILE A 11 2.90 7.51 13.15
CA ILE A 11 4.14 8.28 13.09
C ILE A 11 3.97 9.25 11.93
N LEU A 12 4.24 10.53 12.20
CA LEU A 12 4.57 11.52 11.18
C LEU A 12 5.78 11.00 10.39
N ILE A 13 5.55 10.12 9.41
CA ILE A 13 6.60 9.73 8.46
C ILE A 13 6.81 10.94 7.56
N THR A 14 7.53 11.92 8.08
CA THR A 14 7.80 13.19 7.39
C THR A 14 8.94 13.06 6.39
N GLN A 15 9.57 11.89 6.29
CA GLN A 15 10.75 11.69 5.45
C GLN A 15 10.63 10.43 4.58
N LEU A 16 10.81 10.63 3.26
CA LEU A 16 10.84 9.57 2.24
C LEU A 16 11.80 8.43 2.61
N VAL A 17 12.95 8.76 3.19
CA VAL A 17 14.01 7.81 3.59
C VAL A 17 13.50 6.80 4.63
N GLN A 18 12.62 7.21 5.54
CA GLN A 18 12.10 6.31 6.58
C GLN A 18 11.19 5.23 6.00
N VAL A 19 10.36 5.55 5.00
CA VAL A 19 9.46 4.58 4.37
C VAL A 19 10.25 3.47 3.67
N GLU A 20 11.30 3.86 2.92
CA GLU A 20 12.07 2.89 2.13
C GLU A 20 12.83 1.90 3.00
N GLU A 21 13.38 2.34 4.13
CA GLU A 21 14.05 1.44 5.07
C GLU A 21 13.07 0.47 5.74
N LEU A 22 11.89 0.98 6.09
CA LEU A 22 10.88 0.29 6.87
C LEU A 22 10.18 -0.84 6.10
N PHE A 23 10.11 -0.72 4.78
CA PHE A 23 9.57 -1.73 3.85
C PHE A 23 10.67 -2.41 3.00
N SER A 24 11.94 -2.25 3.36
CA SER A 24 13.07 -2.87 2.67
C SER A 24 13.07 -4.39 2.85
N VAL A 25 13.05 -5.12 1.73
CA VAL A 25 13.21 -6.58 1.72
C VAL A 25 14.64 -6.98 2.08
N GLU A 26 15.64 -6.22 1.64
CA GLU A 26 17.05 -6.50 1.90
C GLU A 26 17.41 -6.42 3.38
N LYS A 27 16.76 -5.50 4.11
CA LYS A 27 16.94 -5.34 5.56
C LYS A 27 16.05 -6.29 6.38
N ASN A 28 15.32 -7.20 5.74
CA ASN A 28 14.31 -8.06 6.38
C ASN A 28 13.36 -7.25 7.29
N ALA A 29 12.91 -6.10 6.78
CA ALA A 29 12.09 -5.16 7.53
C ALA A 29 10.62 -5.60 7.53
N THR A 30 9.70 -4.64 7.72
CA THR A 30 8.28 -4.91 7.87
C THR A 30 7.70 -5.65 6.65
N ASN A 31 6.99 -6.77 6.90
CA ASN A 31 6.32 -7.60 5.89
C ASN A 31 7.25 -8.11 4.77
N ALA A 32 8.56 -8.25 5.02
CA ALA A 32 9.52 -8.69 4.01
C ALA A 32 9.13 -10.05 3.41
N GLU A 33 8.61 -10.97 4.21
CA GLU A 33 8.12 -12.28 3.79
C GLU A 33 6.94 -12.20 2.81
N VAL A 34 5.98 -11.30 3.06
CA VAL A 34 4.85 -11.06 2.16
C VAL A 34 5.33 -10.46 0.84
N ARG A 35 6.32 -9.57 0.89
CA ARG A 35 6.92 -8.96 -0.31
C ARG A 35 7.67 -9.98 -1.15
N VAL A 36 8.39 -10.91 -0.54
CA VAL A 36 9.01 -12.05 -1.25
C VAL A 36 7.93 -12.89 -1.93
N ILE A 37 6.84 -13.21 -1.24
CA ILE A 37 5.72 -13.95 -1.85
C ILE A 37 5.12 -13.18 -3.04
N ASN A 38 4.90 -11.87 -2.90
CA ASN A 38 4.37 -11.04 -3.99
C ASN A 38 5.27 -11.07 -5.24
N GLN A 39 6.60 -11.10 -5.08
CA GLN A 39 7.51 -11.25 -6.22
C GLN A 39 7.29 -12.55 -6.99
N HIS A 40 7.03 -13.65 -6.28
CA HIS A 40 6.69 -14.93 -6.91
C HIS A 40 5.31 -14.89 -7.58
N LEU A 41 4.33 -14.25 -6.95
CA LEU A 41 3.00 -14.05 -7.54
C LEU A 41 3.06 -13.23 -8.83
N TYR A 42 3.81 -12.13 -8.86
CA TYR A 42 3.97 -11.31 -10.06
C TYR A 42 4.61 -12.10 -11.21
N LYS A 43 5.64 -12.90 -10.93
CA LYS A 43 6.25 -13.80 -11.93
C LYS A 43 5.28 -14.86 -12.45
N ALA A 44 4.38 -15.36 -11.60
CA ALA A 44 3.36 -16.32 -12.02
C ALA A 44 2.29 -15.65 -12.91
N LEU A 45 1.85 -14.44 -12.52
CA LEU A 45 0.80 -13.69 -13.22
C LEU A 45 1.24 -13.15 -14.58
N GLN A 46 2.54 -12.91 -14.82
CA GLN A 46 3.08 -12.55 -16.13
C GLN A 46 2.74 -13.56 -17.25
N ARG A 47 2.40 -14.81 -16.91
CA ARG A 47 1.99 -15.84 -17.87
C ARG A 47 0.47 -15.94 -18.03
N SER A 48 -0.28 -15.02 -17.46
CA SER A 48 -1.75 -15.01 -17.45
C SER A 48 -2.30 -13.76 -18.15
N SER A 49 -3.61 -13.72 -18.36
CA SER A 49 -4.32 -12.52 -18.82
C SER A 49 -4.59 -11.50 -17.70
N PHE A 50 -4.22 -11.82 -16.44
CA PHE A 50 -4.42 -10.90 -15.33
C PHE A 50 -3.36 -9.80 -15.34
N GLN A 51 -3.83 -8.55 -15.32
CA GLN A 51 -3.00 -7.39 -15.09
C GLN A 51 -2.98 -7.05 -13.60
N VAL A 52 -1.80 -6.77 -13.07
CA VAL A 52 -1.62 -6.39 -11.67
C VAL A 52 -1.59 -4.88 -11.58
N LEU A 53 -2.51 -4.31 -10.80
CA LEU A 53 -2.45 -2.91 -10.39
C LEU A 53 -1.56 -2.77 -9.16
N ASP A 54 -0.27 -2.44 -9.34
CA ASP A 54 0.66 -2.28 -8.21
C ASP A 54 0.54 -0.90 -7.54
N ILE A 55 -0.41 -0.80 -6.61
CA ILE A 55 -0.62 0.38 -5.75
C ILE A 55 0.20 0.32 -4.45
N THR A 56 1.03 -0.71 -4.25
CA THR A 56 1.66 -1.00 -2.95
C THR A 56 2.61 0.12 -2.53
N ARG A 57 3.59 0.43 -3.39
CA ARG A 57 4.64 1.39 -3.06
C ARG A 57 4.08 2.79 -2.81
N MET A 58 3.16 3.26 -3.64
CA MET A 58 2.54 4.58 -3.43
C MET A 58 1.74 4.65 -2.13
N SER A 59 1.12 3.54 -1.71
CA SER A 59 0.31 3.48 -0.49
C SER A 59 1.16 3.46 0.78
N GLU A 60 2.38 2.93 0.72
CA GLU A 60 3.35 2.92 1.83
C GLU A 60 3.75 4.34 2.30
N PHE A 61 3.67 5.33 1.40
CA PHE A 61 3.94 6.73 1.73
C PHE A 61 2.75 7.46 2.36
N ARG A 62 1.59 6.81 2.47
CA ARG A 62 0.32 7.48 2.80
C ARG A 62 -0.23 7.10 4.16
N ALA A 63 0.66 6.98 5.16
CA ALA A 63 0.26 6.76 6.55
C ALA A 63 -0.71 7.84 7.07
N ASP A 64 -0.65 9.06 6.51
CA ASP A 64 -1.55 10.18 6.80
C ASP A 64 -3.02 9.93 6.41
N ALA A 65 -3.27 8.98 5.50
CA ALA A 65 -4.61 8.73 4.97
C ALA A 65 -5.45 7.76 5.81
N HIS A 66 -4.96 7.34 6.99
CA HIS A 66 -5.68 6.44 7.89
C HIS A 66 -6.61 7.19 8.87
N PRO A 67 -7.75 6.58 9.26
CA PRO A 67 -8.63 7.15 10.28
C PRO A 67 -7.98 7.31 11.65
N SER A 68 -6.97 6.48 11.99
CA SER A 68 -6.34 6.45 13.31
C SER A 68 -7.41 6.29 14.40
N THR A 69 -7.57 7.26 15.29
CA THR A 69 -8.60 7.29 16.35
C THR A 69 -9.90 7.96 15.92
N THR A 70 -9.95 8.52 14.70
CA THR A 70 -11.10 9.23 14.16
C THR A 70 -12.12 8.23 13.63
N GLY A 71 -13.04 7.83 14.53
CA GLY A 71 -14.11 6.87 14.27
C GLY A 71 -14.66 6.38 15.60
N ARG A 72 -15.86 5.79 15.64
CA ARG A 72 -16.46 5.29 16.90
C ARG A 72 -15.70 4.10 17.54
N LYS A 73 -14.45 3.84 17.14
CA LYS A 73 -13.63 2.73 17.62
C LYS A 73 -12.69 3.21 18.72
N LYS A 74 -12.56 2.40 19.78
CA LYS A 74 -11.61 2.63 20.90
C LYS A 74 -10.14 2.34 20.55
N HIS A 75 -9.83 1.97 19.30
CA HIS A 75 -8.50 1.53 18.87
C HIS A 75 -8.11 2.23 17.57
N GLU A 76 -6.81 2.46 17.38
CA GLU A 76 -6.25 2.99 16.13
C GLU A 76 -6.56 2.05 14.96
N ASP A 77 -7.24 2.59 13.96
CA ASP A 77 -7.54 1.92 12.71
C ASP A 77 -6.50 2.28 11.65
N CYS A 78 -5.66 1.30 11.32
CA CYS A 78 -4.50 1.39 10.44
C CYS A 78 -4.62 0.53 9.19
N MET A 79 -5.80 -0.07 8.99
CA MET A 79 -6.07 -0.97 7.87
C MET A 79 -7.06 -0.36 6.89
N HIS A 80 -7.88 0.59 7.36
CA HIS A 80 -8.84 1.32 6.54
C HIS A 80 -8.29 2.68 6.14
N TRP A 81 -8.91 3.29 5.13
CA TRP A 81 -8.53 4.58 4.58
C TRP A 81 -9.67 5.58 4.79
N CYS A 82 -9.32 6.83 5.08
CA CYS A 82 -10.28 7.94 5.08
C CYS A 82 -10.82 8.20 3.68
N LEU A 83 -12.08 8.63 3.62
CA LEU A 83 -12.72 9.14 2.40
C LEU A 83 -13.13 10.61 2.61
N PRO A 84 -12.87 11.51 1.65
CA PRO A 84 -12.05 11.30 0.45
C PRO A 84 -10.57 11.06 0.81
N GLY A 85 -9.82 10.34 -0.02
CA GLY A 85 -8.44 9.97 0.31
C GLY A 85 -7.72 9.02 -0.65
N LEU A 86 -6.83 8.19 -0.12
CA LEU A 86 -5.92 7.34 -0.90
C LEU A 86 -6.65 6.41 -1.88
N THR A 87 -7.81 5.89 -1.48
CA THR A 87 -8.63 5.01 -2.33
C THR A 87 -9.15 5.72 -3.58
N ASP A 88 -9.30 7.04 -3.56
CA ASP A 88 -9.68 7.80 -4.75
C ASP A 88 -8.53 7.80 -5.77
N THR A 89 -7.28 7.98 -5.32
CA THR A 89 -6.10 7.86 -6.17
C THR A 89 -5.93 6.44 -6.74
N TRP A 90 -6.28 5.40 -5.99
CA TRP A 90 -6.29 4.03 -6.53
C TRP A 90 -7.29 3.87 -7.67
N ASN A 91 -8.47 4.50 -7.55
CA ASN A 91 -9.46 4.50 -8.62
C ASN A 91 -8.94 5.25 -9.85
N ASP A 92 -8.26 6.38 -9.68
CA ASP A 92 -7.66 7.13 -10.80
C ASP A 92 -6.60 6.28 -11.54
N VAL A 93 -5.70 5.61 -10.80
CA VAL A 93 -4.68 4.73 -11.41
C VAL A 93 -5.33 3.52 -12.09
N LEU A 94 -6.39 2.96 -11.52
CA LEU A 94 -7.16 1.89 -12.15
C LEU A 94 -7.79 2.36 -13.47
N MET A 95 -8.43 3.53 -13.48
CA MET A 95 -9.06 4.08 -14.68
C MET A 95 -8.03 4.29 -15.79
N ALA A 96 -6.87 4.87 -15.47
CA ALA A 96 -5.78 5.05 -16.42
C ALA A 96 -5.27 3.70 -16.99
N ALA A 97 -5.14 2.67 -16.15
CA ALA A 97 -4.71 1.34 -16.60
C ALA A 97 -5.74 0.67 -17.53
N LEU A 98 -7.03 0.86 -17.26
CA LEU A 98 -8.10 0.35 -18.12
C LEU A 98 -8.11 1.05 -19.48
N GLU A 99 -7.89 2.36 -19.50
CA GLU A 99 -7.78 3.14 -20.74
C GLU A 99 -6.57 2.70 -21.60
N ASP A 100 -5.40 2.51 -20.98
CA ASP A 100 -4.19 2.02 -21.67
C ASP A 100 -4.40 0.62 -22.28
N SER A 101 -5.06 -0.28 -21.54
CA SER A 101 -5.36 -1.64 -22.00
C SER A 101 -6.38 -1.73 -23.14
N ALA A 102 -7.11 -0.64 -23.41
CA ALA A 102 -8.08 -0.52 -24.49
C ALA A 102 -7.49 0.10 -25.77
N SER A 103 -6.25 0.59 -25.73
CA SER A 103 -5.52 1.16 -26.87
C SER A 103 -4.63 0.14 -27.59
#